data_AF-A0A7S4P5D7-F1
#
_entry.id   AF-A0A7S4P5D7-F1
#
_cell.length_a   1.000
_cell.length_b   1.000
_cell.length_c   1.000
_cell.angle_alpha   90.00
_cell.angle_beta   90.00
_cell.angle_gamma   90.00
#
_symmetry.space_group_name_H-M   'P 1'
#
loop_
_entity.id
_entity.type
_entity.pdbx_description
1 polymer ?
#
loop_
_entity_poly.entity_id
_entity_poly.type
_entity_poly.pdbx_seq_one_letter_code
_entity_poly.pdbx_strand_id
1 'polypeptide(L)'
;KVRVKANFEFNNARRMVHNPKTALRLYESAEQKYMEVLSSNPNDVQTNLNLAEALRNKMKVKCSGMKSELSTFLDENDSDYKKAERAYGNVHPERLGENGGDDPYWRLMYGQFLWSSGGRLDRAEHQLFMCISLAPACPRFIQTYATFIGEMATKCKDPHLVKEYMEQSHLFSIRAQVVRLLRQGVEKEKLQQTLGISTEDLWRASGIRLGAAPPPPP
;
A
#
# COMPACT_ATOMS: atom_id res chain seq x y z
N LYS A 1 21.48 13.56 13.33
CA LYS A 1 22.36 12.38 13.48
C LYS A 1 21.56 11.11 13.80
N VAL A 2 20.67 11.13 14.80
CA VAL A 2 19.83 9.98 15.19
C VAL A 2 18.97 9.45 14.03
N ARG A 3 18.24 10.31 13.32
CA ARG A 3 17.43 9.92 12.13
C ARG A 3 18.23 9.22 11.03
N VAL A 4 19.45 9.69 10.75
CA VAL A 4 20.34 9.08 9.75
C VAL A 4 20.72 7.66 10.18
N LYS A 5 21.04 7.48 11.46
CA LYS A 5 21.33 6.16 12.02
C LYS A 5 20.08 5.27 11.98
N ALA A 6 18.89 5.77 12.32
CA ALA A 6 17.65 5.03 12.20
C ALA A 6 17.39 4.53 10.77
N ASN A 7 17.57 5.40 9.77
CA ASN A 7 17.45 5.04 8.36
C ASN A 7 18.49 4.00 7.92
N PHE A 8 19.72 4.09 8.42
CA PHE A 8 20.77 3.12 8.15
C PHE A 8 20.40 1.73 8.69
N GLU A 9 19.96 1.65 9.95
CA GLU A 9 19.51 0.40 10.58
C GLU A 9 18.30 -0.20 9.84
N PHE A 10 17.31 0.63 9.51
CA PHE A 10 16.14 0.23 8.73
C PHE A 10 16.50 -0.34 7.35
N ASN A 11 17.39 0.33 6.61
CA ASN A 11 17.82 -0.12 5.29
C ASN A 11 18.65 -1.41 5.37
N ASN A 12 19.48 -1.57 6.40
CA ASN A 12 20.20 -2.82 6.64
C ASN A 12 19.25 -3.95 7.00
N ALA A 13 18.22 -3.70 7.82
CA ALA A 13 17.21 -4.69 8.17
C ALA A 13 16.52 -5.24 6.91
N ARG A 14 16.16 -4.37 5.96
CA ARG A 14 15.58 -4.76 4.66
C ARG A 14 16.49 -5.65 3.82
N ARG A 15 17.81 -5.46 3.88
CA ARG A 15 18.78 -6.30 3.17
C ARG A 15 19.00 -7.65 3.85
N MET A 16 18.79 -7.70 5.16
CA MET A 16 19.00 -8.90 6.00
C MET A 16 17.75 -9.77 6.14
N VAL A 17 16.73 -9.61 5.30
CA VAL A 17 15.46 -10.39 5.39
C VAL A 17 15.65 -11.90 5.30
N HIS A 18 16.71 -12.36 4.62
CA HIS A 18 17.10 -13.78 4.56
C HIS A 18 17.68 -14.31 5.89
N ASN A 19 18.01 -13.43 6.83
CA ASN A 19 18.42 -13.72 8.19
C ASN A 19 17.45 -13.05 9.18
N PRO A 20 16.29 -13.68 9.47
CA PRO A 20 15.21 -13.07 10.25
C PRO A 20 15.66 -12.54 11.61
N LYS A 21 16.53 -13.28 12.32
CA LYS A 21 17.06 -12.87 13.63
C LYS A 21 17.83 -11.56 13.54
N THR A 22 18.70 -11.42 12.53
CA THR A 22 19.46 -10.19 12.31
C THR A 22 18.55 -9.04 11.89
N ALA A 23 17.60 -9.29 10.98
CA ALA A 23 16.65 -8.27 10.54
C ALA A 23 15.79 -7.74 11.69
N LEU A 24 15.27 -8.59 12.57
CA LEU A 24 14.46 -8.18 13.73
C LEU A 24 15.23 -7.25 14.66
N ARG A 25 16.48 -7.59 15.00
CA ARG A 25 17.34 -6.75 15.83
C ARG A 25 17.58 -5.36 15.21
N LEU A 26 17.76 -5.31 13.89
CA LEU A 26 17.95 -4.06 13.16
C LEU A 26 16.66 -3.22 13.12
N TYR A 27 15.49 -3.85 12.96
CA TYR A 27 14.21 -3.15 13.05
C TYR A 27 13.93 -2.60 14.46
N GLU A 28 14.23 -3.35 15.52
CA GLU A 28 14.11 -2.87 16.91
C GLU A 28 15.05 -1.68 17.18
N SER A 29 16.28 -1.76 16.68
CA SER A 29 17.27 -0.69 16.74
C SER A 29 16.80 0.58 16.00
N ALA A 30 16.15 0.41 14.84
CA ALA A 30 15.57 1.52 14.07
C ALA A 30 14.34 2.12 14.78
N GLU A 31 13.43 1.28 15.29
CA GLU A 31 12.24 1.69 16.05
C GLU A 31 12.62 2.60 17.22
N GLN A 32 13.56 2.18 18.07
CA GLN A 32 14.02 2.98 19.21
C GLN A 32 14.53 4.37 18.80
N LYS A 33 15.30 4.45 17.70
CA LYS A 33 15.86 5.72 17.21
C LYS A 33 14.81 6.62 16.57
N TYR A 34 13.83 6.04 15.87
CA TYR A 34 12.70 6.82 15.38
C TYR A 34 11.87 7.37 16.55
N MET A 35 11.62 6.56 17.58
CA MET A 35 10.94 7.02 18.80
C MET A 35 11.72 8.14 19.51
N GLU A 36 13.05 8.10 19.52
CA GLU A 36 13.90 9.19 20.04
C GLU A 36 13.78 10.49 19.22
N VAL A 37 13.66 10.39 17.89
CA VAL A 37 13.41 11.56 17.05
C VAL A 37 12.00 12.12 17.29
N LEU A 38 11.01 11.23 17.37
CA LEU A 38 9.60 11.60 17.58
C LEU A 38 9.31 12.12 18.99
N SER A 39 10.12 11.78 20.00
CA SER A 39 9.97 12.38 21.33
C SER A 39 10.29 13.87 21.34
N SER A 40 11.18 14.32 20.43
CA SER A 40 11.53 15.73 20.25
C SER A 40 10.61 16.44 19.26
N ASN A 41 10.16 15.73 18.23
CA ASN A 41 9.19 16.24 17.25
C ASN A 41 8.16 15.16 16.88
N PRO A 42 7.03 15.08 17.61
CA PRO A 42 6.00 14.06 17.38
C PRO A 42 5.36 14.11 15.99
N ASN A 43 5.39 15.28 15.34
CA ASN A 43 4.76 15.54 14.05
C ASN A 43 5.76 15.47 12.88
N ASP A 44 6.97 14.96 13.09
CA ASP A 44 7.92 14.74 11.97
C ASP A 44 7.33 13.67 11.03
N VAL A 45 6.76 14.14 9.92
CA VAL A 45 6.05 13.34 8.91
C VAL A 45 6.92 12.20 8.40
N GLN A 46 8.16 12.52 7.99
CA GLN A 46 9.07 11.53 7.42
C GLN A 46 9.44 10.46 8.45
N THR A 47 9.65 10.86 9.69
CA THR A 47 10.03 9.96 10.77
C THR A 47 8.86 9.04 11.16
N ASN A 48 7.63 9.56 11.24
CA ASN A 48 6.43 8.74 11.45
C ASN A 48 6.23 7.73 10.30
N LEU A 49 6.39 8.15 9.04
CA LEU A 49 6.32 7.25 7.88
C LEU A 49 7.37 6.12 7.96
N ASN A 50 8.62 6.47 8.24
CA ASN A 50 9.69 5.50 8.33
C ASN A 50 9.51 4.53 9.52
N LEU A 51 8.98 5.02 10.65
CA LEU A 51 8.63 4.18 11.79
C LEU A 51 7.52 3.19 11.42
N ALA A 52 6.47 3.65 10.77
CA ALA A 52 5.36 2.82 10.35
C ALA A 52 5.80 1.70 9.38
N GLU A 53 6.66 2.03 8.42
CA GLU A 53 7.25 1.04 7.50
C GLU A 53 8.19 0.06 8.21
N ALA A 54 9.01 0.53 9.16
CA ALA A 54 9.89 -0.32 9.97
C ALA A 54 9.09 -1.34 10.78
N LEU A 55 8.02 -0.91 11.46
CA LEU A 55 7.13 -1.77 12.23
C LEU A 55 6.42 -2.78 11.32
N ARG A 56 5.88 -2.34 10.17
CA ARG A 56 5.27 -3.25 9.18
C ARG A 56 6.25 -4.33 8.74
N ASN A 57 7.48 -3.96 8.40
CA ASN A 57 8.48 -4.92 7.93
C ASN A 57 8.99 -5.83 9.05
N LYS A 58 9.11 -5.33 10.28
CA LYS A 58 9.40 -6.13 11.47
C LYS A 58 8.35 -7.22 11.66
N MET A 59 7.07 -6.87 11.58
CA MET A 59 5.97 -7.85 11.66
C MET A 59 6.03 -8.87 10.52
N LYS A 60 6.26 -8.43 9.27
CA LYS A 60 6.45 -9.36 8.14
C LYS A 60 7.58 -10.36 8.38
N VAL A 61 8.72 -9.90 8.93
CA VAL A 61 9.84 -10.80 9.25
C VAL A 61 9.46 -11.80 10.35
N LYS A 62 8.76 -11.35 11.41
CA LYS A 62 8.22 -12.24 12.46
C LYS A 62 7.34 -13.33 11.85
N CYS A 63 6.41 -12.96 10.97
CA CYS A 63 5.51 -13.89 10.29
C CYS A 63 6.28 -14.85 9.36
N SER A 64 7.25 -14.36 8.57
CA SER A 64 8.00 -15.21 7.63
C SER A 64 8.89 -16.26 8.30
N GLY A 65 9.31 -16.02 9.55
CA GLY A 65 10.06 -17.00 10.35
C GLY A 65 9.17 -18.12 10.92
N MET A 66 7.86 -17.90 10.98
CA MET A 66 6.86 -18.91 11.37
C MET A 66 6.36 -19.57 10.07
N LYS A 67 6.70 -20.84 9.84
CA LYS A 67 6.22 -21.63 8.68
C LYS A 67 4.71 -21.94 8.78
N SER A 68 3.85 -20.94 8.88
CA SER A 68 2.40 -21.11 8.89
C SER A 68 1.77 -20.21 7.84
N GLU A 69 0.76 -20.75 7.17
CA GLU A 69 -0.02 -20.11 6.11
C GLU A 69 -0.45 -18.70 6.50
N LEU A 70 -0.06 -17.77 5.63
CA LEU A 70 0.13 -16.35 5.89
C LEU A 70 -1.17 -15.56 5.72
N SER A 71 -2.27 -15.97 6.37
CA SER A 71 -3.55 -15.24 6.27
C SER A 71 -4.08 -14.63 7.58
N THR A 72 -3.46 -14.88 8.75
CA THR A 72 -4.08 -14.52 10.04
C THR A 72 -3.11 -14.02 11.12
N PHE A 73 -2.13 -13.14 10.83
CA PHE A 73 -1.20 -12.71 11.90
C PHE A 73 -0.64 -11.28 11.83
N LEU A 74 -1.40 -10.30 11.33
CA LEU A 74 -1.30 -8.97 11.95
C LEU A 74 -2.50 -8.83 12.87
N ASP A 75 -2.39 -9.43 14.05
CA ASP A 75 -3.38 -9.26 15.10
C ASP A 75 -3.46 -7.75 15.42
N GLU A 76 -4.65 -7.16 15.33
CA GLU A 76 -4.85 -5.75 15.66
C GLU A 76 -4.49 -5.46 17.13
N ASN A 77 -4.41 -6.50 17.96
CA ASN A 77 -3.94 -6.42 19.33
C ASN A 77 -2.42 -6.42 19.47
N ASP A 78 -1.67 -6.75 18.42
CA ASP A 78 -0.20 -6.71 18.42
C ASP A 78 0.30 -5.29 18.69
N SER A 79 1.29 -5.20 19.58
CA SER A 79 1.86 -3.91 19.99
C SER A 79 2.52 -3.16 18.83
N ASP A 80 3.22 -3.88 17.94
CA ASP A 80 3.84 -3.29 16.76
C ASP A 80 2.78 -2.85 15.74
N TYR A 81 1.64 -3.54 15.63
CA TYR A 81 0.49 -3.10 14.81
C TYR A 81 -0.07 -1.76 15.32
N LYS A 82 -0.40 -1.68 16.61
CA LYS A 82 -0.94 -0.45 17.21
C LYS A 82 0.02 0.73 17.09
N LYS A 83 1.32 0.50 17.23
CA LYS A 83 2.35 1.52 17.00
C LYS A 83 2.40 1.95 15.53
N ALA A 84 2.30 1.02 14.58
CA ALA A 84 2.33 1.32 13.15
C ALA A 84 1.09 2.12 12.73
N GLU A 85 -0.10 1.71 13.18
CA GLU A 85 -1.34 2.44 12.92
C GLU A 85 -1.29 3.85 13.50
N ARG A 86 -0.77 4.02 14.73
CA ARG A 86 -0.57 5.34 15.33
C ARG A 86 0.39 6.20 14.51
N ALA A 87 1.51 5.63 14.06
CA ALA A 87 2.50 6.34 13.26
C ALA A 87 1.90 6.80 11.90
N TYR A 88 1.13 5.96 11.21
CA TYR A 88 0.39 6.38 10.01
C TYR A 88 -0.64 7.47 10.33
N GLY A 89 -1.39 7.32 11.43
CA GLY A 89 -2.40 8.29 11.87
C GLY A 89 -1.83 9.65 12.28
N ASN A 90 -0.57 9.74 12.70
CA ASN A 90 0.09 11.02 12.97
C ASN A 90 0.41 11.81 11.69
N VAL A 91 0.37 11.15 10.54
CA VAL A 91 0.65 11.74 9.21
C VAL A 91 -0.64 11.90 8.40
N HIS A 92 -1.80 11.66 9.01
CA HIS A 92 -3.08 11.78 8.30
C HIS A 92 -3.30 13.23 7.81
N PRO A 93 -3.72 13.45 6.54
CA PRO A 93 -3.91 14.79 6.00
C PRO A 93 -4.81 15.69 6.86
N GLU A 94 -5.89 15.14 7.42
CA GLU A 94 -6.79 15.89 8.34
C GLU A 94 -6.10 16.36 9.63
N ARG A 95 -5.06 15.65 10.09
CA ARG A 95 -4.25 16.03 11.26
C ARG A 95 -3.17 17.05 10.93
N LEU A 96 -2.65 17.01 9.71
CA LEU A 96 -1.59 17.91 9.25
C LEU A 96 -2.14 19.25 8.73
N GLY A 97 -3.46 19.35 8.51
CA GLY A 97 -4.13 20.56 8.02
C GLY A 97 -3.77 20.91 6.58
N GLU A 98 -4.09 22.13 6.14
CA GLU A 98 -3.90 22.61 4.76
C GLU A 98 -2.42 22.52 4.28
N ASN A 99 -1.47 22.57 5.21
CA ASN A 99 -0.04 22.49 4.92
C ASN A 99 0.50 21.06 4.77
N GLY A 100 -0.31 20.05 5.12
CA GLY A 100 0.08 18.65 5.13
C GLY A 100 0.19 18.00 3.75
N GLY A 101 -0.57 18.50 2.78
CA GLY A 101 -0.70 17.90 1.45
C GLY A 101 -1.28 16.49 1.50
N ASP A 102 -2.27 16.19 0.67
CA ASP A 102 -2.73 14.82 0.55
C ASP A 102 -1.70 13.98 -0.23
N ASP A 103 -0.77 13.33 0.47
CA ASP A 103 0.33 12.58 -0.13
C ASP A 103 -0.14 11.20 -0.62
N PRO A 104 -0.13 10.93 -1.94
CA PRO A 104 -0.52 9.63 -2.47
C PRO A 104 0.42 8.50 -2.01
N TYR A 105 1.68 8.79 -1.67
CA TYR A 105 2.61 7.77 -1.19
C TYR A 105 2.27 7.31 0.24
N TRP A 106 1.96 8.24 1.16
CA TRP A 106 1.42 7.89 2.47
C TRP A 106 0.15 7.03 2.33
N ARG A 107 -0.79 7.42 1.45
CA ARG A 107 -2.03 6.66 1.22
C ARG A 107 -1.77 5.24 0.73
N LEU A 108 -0.83 5.06 -0.22
CA LEU A 108 -0.42 3.75 -0.69
C LEU A 108 0.11 2.90 0.47
N MET A 109 1.03 3.44 1.25
CA MET A 109 1.71 2.72 2.32
C MET A 109 0.74 2.33 3.43
N TYR A 110 -0.15 3.25 3.81
CA TYR A 110 -1.17 2.99 4.83
C TYR A 110 -2.23 2.00 4.34
N GLY A 111 -2.75 2.18 3.12
CA GLY A 111 -3.71 1.25 2.51
C GLY A 111 -3.15 -0.16 2.39
N GLN A 112 -1.89 -0.31 1.93
CA GLN A 112 -1.23 -1.61 1.90
C GLN A 112 -0.99 -2.20 3.29
N PHE A 113 -0.74 -1.39 4.31
CA PHE A 113 -0.60 -1.85 5.69
C PHE A 113 -1.92 -2.44 6.21
N LEU A 114 -3.03 -1.72 6.03
CA LEU A 114 -4.38 -2.16 6.43
C LEU A 114 -4.83 -3.40 5.64
N TRP A 115 -4.53 -3.46 4.34
CA TRP A 115 -4.80 -4.64 3.52
C TRP A 115 -4.00 -5.85 4.00
N SER A 116 -2.71 -5.67 4.30
CA SER A 116 -1.86 -6.77 4.77
C SER A 116 -2.32 -7.32 6.12
N SER A 117 -3.07 -6.54 6.92
CA SER A 117 -3.56 -6.98 8.22
C SER A 117 -4.93 -7.64 8.20
N GLY A 118 -5.67 -7.51 7.10
CA GLY A 118 -6.97 -8.17 6.93
C GLY A 118 -8.11 -7.61 7.79
N GLY A 119 -7.83 -6.80 8.80
CA GLY A 119 -8.84 -6.30 9.75
C GLY A 119 -9.68 -5.12 9.27
N ARG A 120 -9.20 -4.34 8.27
CA ARG A 120 -9.81 -3.06 7.85
C ARG A 120 -9.80 -2.86 6.33
N LEU A 121 -10.42 -3.79 5.61
CA LEU A 121 -10.39 -3.82 4.14
C LEU A 121 -11.13 -2.63 3.51
N ASP A 122 -12.20 -2.15 4.15
CA ASP A 122 -12.92 -0.92 3.82
C ASP A 122 -12.00 0.32 3.81
N ARG A 123 -11.20 0.47 4.88
CA ARG A 123 -10.23 1.57 4.99
C ARG A 123 -9.06 1.36 4.05
N ALA A 124 -8.61 0.13 3.88
CA ALA A 124 -7.55 -0.19 2.92
C ALA A 124 -7.95 0.23 1.51
N GLU A 125 -9.17 -0.14 1.08
CA GLU A 125 -9.75 0.26 -0.19
C GLU A 125 -9.80 1.77 -0.34
N HIS A 126 -10.38 2.48 0.65
CA HIS A 126 -10.49 3.93 0.61
C HIS A 126 -9.12 4.60 0.40
N GLN A 127 -8.09 4.18 1.14
CA GLN A 127 -6.76 4.77 1.01
C GLN A 127 -6.12 4.45 -0.35
N LEU A 128 -6.24 3.20 -0.82
CA LEU A 128 -5.71 2.81 -2.13
C LEU A 128 -6.43 3.51 -3.28
N PHE A 129 -7.75 3.70 -3.20
CA PHE A 129 -8.52 4.42 -4.19
C PHE A 129 -8.15 5.90 -4.25
N MET A 130 -8.05 6.56 -3.09
CA MET A 130 -7.62 7.95 -3.01
C MET A 130 -6.20 8.16 -3.54
N CYS A 131 -5.29 7.19 -3.31
CA CYS A 131 -3.95 7.20 -3.88
C CYS A 131 -3.96 7.30 -5.42
N ILE A 132 -4.85 6.56 -6.09
CA ILE A 132 -5.00 6.61 -7.55
C ILE A 132 -5.64 7.92 -7.98
N SER A 133 -6.59 8.44 -7.20
CA SER A 133 -7.28 9.69 -7.49
C SER A 133 -6.33 10.89 -7.49
N LEU A 134 -5.38 10.91 -6.54
CA LEU A 134 -4.34 11.94 -6.43
C LEU A 134 -3.24 11.80 -7.49
N ALA A 135 -2.93 10.57 -7.91
CA ALA A 135 -1.86 10.30 -8.87
C ALA A 135 -2.29 9.28 -9.95
N PRO A 136 -3.25 9.65 -10.82
CA PRO A 136 -3.90 8.74 -11.76
C PRO A 136 -3.00 8.30 -12.92
N ALA A 137 -1.85 8.96 -13.08
CA ALA A 137 -0.84 8.61 -14.06
C ALA A 137 0.25 7.68 -13.49
N CYS A 138 0.14 7.19 -12.25
CA CYS A 138 1.14 6.31 -11.64
C CYS A 138 0.78 4.82 -11.81
N PRO A 139 1.45 4.06 -12.71
CA PRO A 139 1.13 2.66 -12.95
C PRO A 139 1.20 1.79 -11.70
N ARG A 140 2.11 2.12 -10.77
CA ARG A 140 2.29 1.38 -9.53
C ARG A 140 1.06 1.48 -8.62
N PHE A 141 0.45 2.66 -8.53
CA PHE A 141 -0.71 2.87 -7.66
C PHE A 141 -1.93 2.16 -8.23
N ILE A 142 -2.17 2.33 -9.53
CA ILE A 142 -3.23 1.65 -10.27
C ILE A 142 -3.10 0.12 -10.15
N GLN A 143 -1.90 -0.42 -10.38
CA GLN A 143 -1.66 -1.86 -10.28
C GLN A 143 -1.86 -2.39 -8.86
N THR A 144 -1.46 -1.62 -7.84
CA THR A 144 -1.65 -2.03 -6.44
C THR A 144 -3.14 -2.17 -6.12
N TYR A 145 -3.94 -1.21 -6.56
CA TYR A 145 -5.39 -1.26 -6.36
C TYR A 145 -6.05 -2.40 -7.13
N ALA A 146 -5.62 -2.64 -8.38
CA ALA A 146 -6.10 -3.78 -9.16
C ALA A 146 -5.85 -5.12 -8.45
N THR A 147 -4.65 -5.31 -7.89
CA THR A 147 -4.32 -6.50 -7.10
C THR A 147 -5.16 -6.60 -5.83
N PHE A 148 -5.36 -5.48 -5.13
CA PHE A 148 -6.24 -5.42 -3.96
C PHE A 148 -7.66 -5.90 -4.29
N ILE A 149 -8.31 -5.31 -5.30
CA ILE A 149 -9.68 -5.70 -5.68
C ILE A 149 -9.73 -7.19 -6.10
N GLY A 150 -8.71 -7.67 -6.83
CA GLY A 150 -8.63 -9.06 -7.23
C GLY A 150 -8.59 -10.03 -6.03
N GLU A 151 -7.84 -9.69 -4.99
CA GLU A 151 -7.83 -10.46 -3.73
C GLU A 151 -9.13 -10.30 -2.93
N MET A 152 -9.79 -9.14 -3.00
CA MET A 152 -11.11 -8.98 -2.40
C MET A 152 -12.14 -9.90 -3.06
N ALA A 153 -12.06 -10.07 -4.39
CA ALA A 153 -12.91 -10.99 -5.14
C ALA A 153 -12.72 -12.45 -4.67
N THR A 154 -11.50 -12.88 -4.37
CA THR A 154 -11.26 -14.27 -3.91
C THR A 154 -11.78 -14.53 -2.49
N LYS A 155 -11.97 -13.48 -1.69
CA LYS A 155 -12.51 -13.55 -0.33
C LYS A 155 -14.03 -13.29 -0.27
N CYS A 156 -14.61 -12.76 -1.35
CA CYS A 156 -16.02 -12.44 -1.42
C CYS A 156 -16.87 -13.70 -1.58
N LYS A 157 -17.99 -13.76 -0.85
CA LYS A 157 -18.94 -14.89 -0.90
C LYS A 157 -20.07 -14.69 -1.92
N ASP A 158 -20.34 -13.46 -2.32
CA ASP A 158 -21.41 -13.11 -3.25
C ASP A 158 -20.91 -13.24 -4.71
N PRO A 159 -21.42 -14.19 -5.51
CA PRO A 159 -20.98 -14.40 -6.89
C PRO A 159 -21.13 -13.18 -7.81
N HIS A 160 -22.12 -12.31 -7.55
CA HIS A 160 -22.31 -11.09 -8.34
C HIS A 160 -21.20 -10.08 -8.06
N LEU A 161 -20.88 -9.86 -6.79
CA LEU A 161 -19.77 -8.98 -6.38
C LEU A 161 -18.41 -9.56 -6.79
N VAL A 162 -18.23 -10.89 -6.75
CA VAL A 162 -17.02 -11.54 -7.26
C VAL A 162 -16.80 -11.19 -8.73
N LYS A 163 -17.84 -11.30 -9.56
CA LYS A 163 -17.75 -10.97 -10.99
C LYS A 163 -17.39 -9.50 -11.19
N GLU A 164 -18.06 -8.60 -10.47
CA GLU A 164 -17.81 -7.16 -10.54
C GLU A 164 -16.37 -6.81 -10.14
N TYR A 165 -15.88 -7.33 -9.01
CA TYR A 165 -14.52 -7.10 -8.55
C TYR A 165 -13.47 -7.68 -9.50
N MET A 166 -13.69 -8.87 -10.06
CA MET A 166 -12.78 -9.44 -11.05
C MET A 166 -12.72 -8.58 -12.32
N GLU A 167 -13.86 -8.09 -12.81
CA GLU A 167 -13.92 -7.19 -13.96
C GLU A 167 -13.19 -5.88 -13.68
N GLN A 168 -13.44 -5.25 -12.53
CA GLN A 168 -12.76 -4.02 -12.13
C GLN A 168 -11.24 -4.23 -11.98
N SER A 169 -10.82 -5.30 -11.30
CA SER A 169 -9.40 -5.68 -11.15
C SER A 169 -8.72 -5.83 -12.51
N HIS A 170 -9.39 -6.46 -13.48
CA HIS A 170 -8.90 -6.60 -14.85
C HIS A 170 -8.74 -5.24 -15.55
N LEU A 171 -9.77 -4.39 -15.51
CA LEU A 171 -9.74 -3.08 -16.17
C LEU A 171 -8.67 -2.14 -15.56
N PHE A 172 -8.51 -2.13 -14.23
CA PHE A 172 -7.44 -1.37 -13.58
C PHE A 172 -6.05 -1.93 -13.95
N SER A 173 -5.90 -3.25 -14.07
CA SER A 173 -4.64 -3.86 -14.53
C SER A 173 -4.29 -3.43 -15.96
N ILE A 174 -5.27 -3.44 -16.87
CA ILE A 174 -5.10 -2.92 -18.24
C ILE A 174 -4.68 -1.45 -18.20
N ARG A 175 -5.40 -0.63 -17.42
CA ARG A 175 -5.08 0.80 -17.27
C ARG A 175 -3.64 1.02 -16.78
N ALA A 176 -3.18 0.23 -15.82
CA ALA A 176 -1.81 0.31 -15.33
C ALA A 176 -0.78 0.00 -16.44
N GLN A 177 -1.06 -1.00 -17.28
CA GLN A 177 -0.21 -1.35 -18.42
C GLN A 177 -0.21 -0.27 -19.50
N VAL A 178 -1.39 0.27 -19.85
CA VAL A 178 -1.52 1.39 -20.79
C VAL A 178 -0.68 2.59 -20.35
N VAL A 179 -0.82 3.02 -19.09
CA VAL A 179 -0.04 4.15 -18.55
C VAL A 179 1.46 3.85 -18.57
N ARG A 180 1.87 2.60 -18.32
CA ARG A 180 3.27 2.18 -18.39
C ARG A 180 3.82 2.28 -19.81
N LEU A 181 3.10 1.77 -20.80
CA LEU A 181 3.51 1.79 -22.22
C LEU A 181 3.57 3.23 -22.76
N LEU A 182 2.59 4.07 -22.43
CA LEU A 182 2.60 5.48 -22.81
C LEU A 182 3.83 6.21 -22.24
N ARG A 183 4.23 5.93 -21.00
CA ARG A 183 5.46 6.45 -20.39
C ARG A 183 6.74 5.96 -21.06
N GLN A 184 6.69 4.80 -21.72
CA GLN A 184 7.79 4.24 -22.51
C GLN A 184 7.81 4.79 -23.95
N GLY A 185 6.89 5.68 -24.31
CA GLY A 185 6.81 6.28 -25.64
C GLY A 185 6.06 5.44 -26.68
N VAL A 186 5.32 4.40 -26.25
CA VAL A 186 4.46 3.64 -27.16
C VAL A 186 3.29 4.54 -27.60
N GLU A 187 3.12 4.66 -28.92
CA GLU A 187 2.03 5.41 -29.54
C GLU A 187 0.67 4.83 -29.16
N LYS A 188 -0.34 5.69 -29.01
CA LYS A 188 -1.70 5.30 -28.58
C LYS A 188 -2.32 4.27 -29.53
N GLU A 189 -2.05 4.42 -30.81
CA GLU A 189 -2.54 3.61 -31.93
C GLU A 189 -1.98 2.19 -31.87
N LYS A 190 -0.79 2.01 -31.26
CA LYS A 190 -0.13 0.70 -31.11
C LYS A 190 -0.49 -0.01 -29.81
N LEU A 191 -1.19 0.65 -28.87
CA LEU A 191 -1.51 0.08 -27.56
C LEU A 191 -2.33 -1.22 -27.66
N GLN A 192 -3.34 -1.23 -28.54
CA GLN A 192 -4.19 -2.43 -28.72
C GLN A 192 -3.37 -3.62 -29.19
N GLN A 193 -2.55 -3.44 -30.22
CA GLN A 193 -1.68 -4.48 -30.77
C GLN A 193 -0.61 -4.93 -29.76
N THR A 194 -0.07 -3.99 -28.99
CA THR A 194 0.99 -4.26 -28.00
C THR A 194 0.46 -5.02 -26.79
N LEU A 195 -0.78 -4.76 -26.37
CA LEU A 195 -1.41 -5.38 -25.21
C LEU A 195 -2.17 -6.67 -25.55
N GLY A 196 -2.50 -6.89 -26.83
CA GLY A 196 -3.31 -8.04 -27.24
C GLY A 196 -4.72 -8.03 -26.66
N ILE A 197 -5.29 -6.84 -26.40
CA ILE A 197 -6.61 -6.65 -25.78
C ILE A 197 -7.63 -6.12 -26.78
N SER A 198 -8.92 -6.25 -26.45
CA SER A 198 -9.99 -5.70 -27.27
C SER A 198 -10.03 -4.16 -27.22
N THR A 199 -10.56 -3.53 -28.27
CA THR A 199 -10.82 -2.07 -28.29
C THR A 199 -11.80 -1.66 -27.19
N GLU A 200 -12.75 -2.56 -26.86
CA GLU A 200 -13.73 -2.33 -25.81
C GLU A 200 -13.08 -2.30 -24.42
N ASP A 201 -12.19 -3.23 -24.10
CA ASP A 201 -11.49 -3.25 -22.81
C ASP A 201 -10.56 -2.05 -22.66
N LEU A 202 -9.88 -1.66 -23.75
CA LEU A 202 -9.06 -0.45 -23.79
C LEU A 202 -9.91 0.80 -23.51
N TRP A 203 -11.10 0.89 -24.11
CA TRP A 203 -12.02 2.00 -23.91
C TRP A 203 -12.59 2.00 -22.48
N ARG A 204 -13.06 0.86 -21.98
CA ARG A 204 -13.56 0.70 -20.60
C ARG A 204 -12.50 1.06 -19.57
N ALA A 205 -11.26 0.60 -19.74
CA ALA A 205 -10.13 0.94 -18.87
C ALA A 205 -9.80 2.44 -18.88
N SER A 206 -9.96 3.11 -20.03
CA SER A 206 -9.80 4.56 -20.16
C SER A 206 -10.96 5.36 -19.54
N GLY A 207 -12.16 4.78 -19.54
CA GLY A 207 -13.40 5.38 -19.05
C GLY A 207 -13.64 5.24 -17.54
N ILE A 208 -12.77 4.55 -16.79
CA ILE A 208 -12.86 4.46 -15.32
C ILE A 208 -12.77 5.87 -14.72
N ARG A 209 -13.94 6.46 -14.43
CA ARG A 209 -14.09 7.72 -13.69
C ARG A 209 -13.68 7.47 -12.24
N LEU A 210 -12.76 8.28 -11.72
CA LEU A 210 -12.27 8.25 -10.33
C LEU A 210 -13.32 8.70 -9.28
N GLY A 211 -14.62 8.59 -9.59
CA GLY A 211 -15.71 9.11 -8.78
C GLY A 211 -16.74 8.07 -8.30
N ALA A 212 -16.74 6.86 -8.84
CA ALA A 212 -17.54 5.76 -8.31
C ALA A 212 -16.57 4.75 -7.68
N ALA A 213 -16.42 4.82 -6.36
CA ALA A 213 -15.80 3.73 -5.62
C ALA A 213 -16.66 2.47 -5.81
N PRO A 214 -16.05 1.28 -5.83
CA PRO A 214 -16.81 0.04 -5.76
C PRO A 214 -17.69 0.06 -4.49
N PRO A 215 -18.82 -0.66 -4.47
CA PRO A 215 -19.54 -0.86 -3.22
C PRO A 215 -18.56 -1.45 -2.19
N PRO A 216 -18.56 -0.97 -0.94
CA PRO A 216 -17.62 -1.48 0.06
C PRO A 216 -17.83 -3.00 0.23
N PRO A 217 -16.75 -3.76 0.47
CA PRO A 217 -16.87 -5.18 0.77
C PRO A 217 -17.74 -5.40 2.02
N PRO A 218 -18.55 -6.48 2.06
CA PRO A 218 -19.36 -6.84 3.22
C PRO A 218 -18.52 -7.22 4.44
#